data_AF-A0A075AS04-F1
#
_entry.id   AF-A0A075AS04-F1
#
_cell.length_a   1.000
_cell.length_b   1.000
_cell.length_c   1.000
_cell.angle_alpha   90.00
_cell.angle_beta   90.00
_cell.angle_gamma   90.00
#
_symmetry.space_group_name_H-M   'P 1'
#
loop_
_entity.id
_entity.type
_entity.pdbx_description
1 polymer ?
#
loop_
_entity_poly.entity_id
_entity_poly.type
_entity_poly.pdbx_seq_one_letter_code
_entity_poly.pdbx_strand_id
1 'polypeptide(L)'
;MLKLALISSIGIFGPIYSKWSTPEFRTLRTIIYISSGAFSAIPVFHAIYANGMPNTPRGFYGWPLTLGTYLCGALIYASRMPERFFPGKFDYVAHSHQFWHLFVVFGVLVQYYNCIELLEWKINNNCV
;
A
#
# COMPACT_ATOMS: atom_id res chain seq x y z
N MET A 1 -6.89 12.74 -11.77
CA MET A 1 -5.87 11.85 -12.36
C MET A 1 -4.53 12.54 -12.59
N LEU A 2 -4.47 13.71 -13.24
CA LEU A 2 -3.19 14.41 -13.53
C LEU A 2 -2.29 14.64 -12.29
N LYS A 3 -2.85 15.12 -11.18
CA LYS A 3 -2.10 15.37 -9.93
C LYS A 3 -1.48 14.11 -9.31
N LEU A 4 -2.14 12.97 -9.43
CA LEU A 4 -1.66 11.69 -8.89
C LEU A 4 -0.61 11.03 -9.79
N ALA A 5 -0.76 11.17 -11.10
CA ALA A 5 0.28 10.77 -12.04
C ALA A 5 1.58 11.53 -11.75
N LEU A 6 1.50 12.83 -11.46
CA LEU A 6 2.67 13.63 -11.06
C LEU A 6 3.30 13.13 -9.75
N ILE A 7 2.50 12.87 -8.71
CA ILE A 7 2.99 12.34 -7.43
C ILE A 7 3.69 10.97 -7.63
N SER A 8 3.08 10.09 -8.42
CA SER A 8 3.62 8.75 -8.70
C SER A 8 4.92 8.83 -9.50
N SER A 9 5.02 9.76 -10.47
CA SER A 9 6.26 10.01 -11.21
C SER A 9 7.40 10.45 -10.29
N ILE A 10 7.14 11.30 -9.29
CA ILE A 10 8.16 11.67 -8.29
C ILE A 10 8.63 10.43 -7.51
N GLY A 11 7.71 9.52 -7.17
CA GLY A 11 8.06 8.26 -6.49
C GLY A 11 8.90 7.29 -7.35
N ILE A 12 8.72 7.32 -8.67
CA ILE A 12 9.46 6.49 -9.64
C ILE A 12 10.84 7.08 -9.95
N PHE A 13 10.92 8.37 -10.25
CA PHE A 13 12.18 9.04 -10.65
C PHE A 13 12.99 9.56 -9.47
N GLY A 14 12.37 9.77 -8.30
CA GLY A 14 13.02 10.25 -7.08
C GLY A 14 14.29 9.46 -6.70
N PRO A 15 14.26 8.11 -6.66
CA PRO A 15 15.42 7.29 -6.34
C PRO A 15 16.66 7.48 -7.23
N ILE A 16 16.51 8.08 -8.42
CA ILE A 16 17.64 8.41 -9.32
C ILE A 16 18.53 9.47 -8.67
N TYR A 17 17.97 10.34 -7.83
CA TYR A 17 18.72 11.38 -7.14
C TYR A 17 19.30 10.87 -5.82
N SER A 18 20.59 11.07 -5.61
CA SER A 18 21.31 10.55 -4.44
C SER A 18 20.76 11.03 -3.09
N LYS A 19 20.20 12.24 -3.02
CA LYS A 19 19.57 12.74 -1.78
C LYS A 19 18.24 12.07 -1.46
N TRP A 20 17.61 11.38 -2.41
CA TRP A 20 16.32 10.74 -2.17
C TRP A 20 16.36 9.73 -1.04
N SER A 21 17.48 9.04 -0.85
CA SER A 21 17.65 8.02 0.18
C SER A 21 17.97 8.58 1.57
N THR A 22 18.25 9.88 1.68
CA THR A 22 18.66 10.46 2.96
C THR A 22 17.48 10.54 3.94
N PRO A 23 17.75 10.63 5.26
CA PRO A 23 16.70 10.65 6.28
C PRO A 23 15.72 11.82 6.15
N GLU A 24 16.17 12.96 5.62
CA GLU A 24 15.37 14.19 5.46
C GLU A 24 14.18 13.97 4.52
N PHE A 25 14.35 13.12 3.51
CA PHE A 25 13.30 12.80 2.54
C PHE A 25 12.35 11.68 3.01
N ARG A 26 12.60 11.03 4.16
CA ARG A 26 11.82 9.87 4.61
C ARG A 26 10.32 10.13 4.66
N THR A 27 9.92 11.26 5.26
CA THR A 27 8.51 11.64 5.39
C THR A 27 7.90 11.91 4.02
N LEU A 28 8.62 12.61 3.13
CA LEU A 28 8.16 12.87 1.77
C LEU A 28 7.92 11.56 1.00
N ARG A 29 8.89 10.63 1.04
CA ARG A 29 8.75 9.31 0.40
C ARG A 29 7.49 8.58 0.90
N THR A 30 7.30 8.58 2.21
CA THR A 30 6.15 7.93 2.85
C THR A 30 4.83 8.53 2.39
N ILE A 31 4.72 9.87 2.33
CA ILE A 31 3.52 10.56 1.86
C ILE A 31 3.22 10.23 0.39
N ILE A 32 4.25 10.23 -0.47
CA ILE A 32 4.12 9.92 -1.90
C ILE A 32 3.56 8.50 -2.10
N TYR A 33 4.13 7.51 -1.41
CA TYR A 33 3.66 6.12 -1.58
C TYR A 33 2.28 5.87 -0.95
N ILE A 34 1.98 6.46 0.21
CA ILE A 34 0.65 6.35 0.83
C ILE A 34 -0.43 6.99 -0.06
N SER A 35 -0.19 8.21 -0.55
CA SER A 35 -1.15 8.91 -1.40
C SER A 35 -1.39 8.20 -2.73
N SER A 36 -0.35 7.59 -3.30
CA SER A 36 -0.46 6.74 -4.49
C SER A 36 -1.31 5.50 -4.21
N GLY A 37 -1.08 4.82 -3.08
CA GLY A 37 -1.86 3.65 -2.65
C GLY A 37 -3.33 3.98 -2.35
N ALA A 38 -3.59 5.11 -1.68
CA ALA A 38 -4.95 5.56 -1.32
C ALA A 38 -5.84 5.81 -2.55
N PHE A 39 -5.24 6.08 -3.72
CA PHE A 39 -5.98 6.25 -4.96
C PHE A 39 -6.72 4.99 -5.43
N SER A 40 -6.27 3.80 -5.00
CA SER A 40 -6.96 2.53 -5.25
C SER A 40 -8.39 2.49 -4.66
N ALA A 41 -8.74 3.41 -3.76
CA ALA A 41 -10.11 3.57 -3.26
C ALA A 41 -11.11 3.88 -4.39
N ILE A 42 -10.70 4.65 -5.42
CA ILE A 42 -11.60 5.08 -6.49
C ILE A 42 -12.19 3.89 -7.26
N PRO A 43 -11.39 2.97 -7.84
CA PRO A 43 -11.96 1.83 -8.55
C PRO A 43 -12.78 0.90 -7.64
N VAL A 44 -12.45 0.80 -6.35
CA VAL A 44 -13.23 0.01 -5.38
C VAL A 44 -14.61 0.62 -5.16
N PHE A 45 -14.68 1.92 -4.84
CA PHE A 45 -15.95 2.60 -4.65
C PHE A 45 -16.78 2.67 -5.94
N HIS A 46 -16.12 2.85 -7.09
CA HIS A 46 -16.77 2.80 -8.37
C HIS A 46 -17.41 1.42 -8.63
N ALA A 47 -16.70 0.33 -8.35
CA ALA A 47 -17.22 -1.02 -8.50
C ALA A 47 -18.44 -1.28 -7.58
N ILE A 48 -18.37 -0.82 -6.33
CA ILE A 48 -19.50 -0.93 -5.38
C ILE A 48 -20.70 -0.11 -5.84
N TYR A 49 -20.48 1.11 -6.32
CA TYR A 49 -21.55 1.97 -6.84
C TYR A 49 -22.20 1.39 -8.09
N ALA A 50 -21.40 0.86 -9.03
CA ALA A 50 -21.89 0.34 -10.30
C ALA A 50 -22.64 -0.99 -10.17
N ASN A 51 -22.19 -1.90 -9.30
CA ASN A 51 -22.77 -3.24 -9.16
C ASN A 51 -23.75 -3.35 -7.98
N GLY A 52 -23.69 -2.41 -7.02
CA GLY A 52 -24.29 -2.58 -5.71
C GLY A 52 -23.49 -3.55 -4.83
N MET A 53 -23.63 -3.46 -3.51
CA MET A 53 -22.88 -4.30 -2.58
C MET A 53 -23.10 -5.81 -2.85
N PRO A 54 -24.34 -6.33 -3.00
CA PRO A 54 -24.54 -7.77 -3.16
C PRO A 54 -23.88 -8.38 -4.42
N ASN A 55 -23.71 -7.60 -5.48
CA ASN A 55 -23.16 -8.07 -6.75
C ASN A 55 -21.69 -7.68 -6.95
N THR A 56 -21.07 -6.98 -5.99
CA THR A 56 -19.66 -6.60 -6.08
C THR A 56 -18.79 -7.84 -5.82
N PRO A 57 -17.80 -8.12 -6.69
CA PRO A 57 -16.91 -9.26 -6.50
C PRO A 57 -16.18 -9.22 -5.16
N ARG A 58 -16.02 -10.40 -4.54
CA ARG A 58 -15.41 -10.53 -3.20
C ARG A 58 -14.02 -9.91 -3.08
N GLY A 59 -13.21 -9.98 -4.14
CA GLY A 59 -11.86 -9.38 -4.13
C GLY A 59 -11.83 -7.86 -3.92
N PHE A 60 -12.91 -7.12 -4.17
CA PHE A 60 -12.97 -5.68 -3.82
C PHE A 60 -13.13 -5.45 -2.30
N TYR A 61 -13.73 -6.40 -1.57
CA TYR A 61 -13.91 -6.28 -0.12
C TYR A 61 -12.64 -6.53 0.69
N GLY A 62 -11.62 -7.16 0.11
CA GLY A 62 -10.30 -7.29 0.74
C GLY A 62 -9.41 -6.05 0.61
N TRP A 63 -9.88 -5.00 -0.07
CA TRP A 63 -9.16 -3.75 -0.22
C TRP A 63 -8.84 -3.04 1.12
N PRO A 64 -9.77 -2.91 2.10
CA PRO A 64 -9.46 -2.28 3.38
C PRO A 64 -8.34 -2.98 4.14
N LEU A 65 -8.27 -4.32 4.08
CA LEU A 65 -7.20 -5.09 4.70
C LEU A 65 -5.85 -4.83 4.00
N THR A 66 -5.84 -4.80 2.67
CA THR A 66 -4.66 -4.45 1.88
C THR A 66 -4.16 -3.06 2.25
N LEU A 67 -5.03 -2.04 2.20
CA LEU A 67 -4.66 -0.68 2.57
C LEU A 67 -4.20 -0.58 4.02
N GLY A 68 -4.88 -1.27 4.94
CA GLY A 68 -4.54 -1.34 6.36
C GLY A 68 -3.12 -1.86 6.58
N THR A 69 -2.73 -2.96 5.94
CA THR A 69 -1.35 -3.51 6.05
C THR A 69 -0.29 -2.50 5.59
N TYR A 70 -0.49 -1.84 4.44
CA TYR A 70 0.44 -0.82 3.95
C TYR A 70 0.51 0.41 4.87
N LEU A 71 -0.63 0.90 5.35
CA LEU A 71 -0.69 2.04 6.27
C LEU A 71 0.00 1.73 7.60
N CYS A 72 -0.27 0.57 8.20
CA CYS A 72 0.38 0.13 9.44
C CYS A 72 1.90 0.06 9.27
N GLY A 73 2.38 -0.61 8.21
CA GLY A 73 3.81 -0.70 7.92
C GLY A 73 4.45 0.67 7.71
N ALA A 74 3.80 1.56 6.96
CA ALA A 74 4.30 2.90 6.68
C ALA A 74 4.34 3.78 7.94
N LEU A 75 3.35 3.68 8.83
CA LEU A 75 3.33 4.40 10.11
C LEU A 75 4.43 3.89 11.06
N ILE A 76 4.65 2.57 11.12
CA ILE A 76 5.75 1.98 11.91
C ILE A 76 7.11 2.50 11.38
N TYR A 77 7.31 2.48 10.07
CA TYR A 77 8.51 3.00 9.42
C TYR A 77 8.74 4.50 9.68
N ALA A 78 7.69 5.31 9.54
CA ALA A 78 7.77 6.75 9.74
C ALA A 78 8.03 7.12 11.20
N SER A 79 7.37 6.43 12.14
CA SER A 79 7.49 6.67 13.58
C SER A 79 8.77 6.12 14.21
N ARG A 80 9.48 5.24 13.50
CA ARG A 80 10.67 4.51 13.99
C ARG A 80 10.40 3.69 15.25
N MET A 81 9.23 3.07 15.34
CA MET A 81 8.93 2.17 16.46
C MET A 81 9.38 0.74 16.13
N PRO A 82 10.00 0.01 17.09
CA PRO A 82 10.22 0.35 18.50
C PRO A 82 11.56 1.05 18.82
N GLU A 83 12.49 1.16 17.86
CA GLU A 83 13.87 1.62 18.12
C GLU A 83 13.97 3.07 18.61
N ARG A 84 12.92 3.87 18.39
CA ARG A 84 12.79 5.22 18.96
C ARG A 84 12.75 5.21 20.49
N PHE A 85 12.19 4.17 21.11
CA PHE A 85 12.03 4.09 22.57
C PHE A 85 13.19 3.34 23.25
N PHE A 86 13.88 2.48 22.52
CA PHE A 86 15.00 1.70 23.05
C PHE A 86 16.21 1.77 22.12
N PRO A 87 16.94 2.90 22.12
CA PRO A 87 18.14 3.06 21.30
C PRO A 87 19.16 1.95 21.60
N GLY A 88 19.77 1.37 20.57
CA GLY A 88 20.78 0.31 20.70
C GLY A 88 20.24 -1.11 20.89
N LYS A 89 18.95 -1.29 21.18
CA LYS A 89 18.37 -2.64 21.38
C LYS A 89 17.91 -3.33 20.09
N PHE A 90 17.63 -2.55 19.06
CA PHE A 90 17.01 -3.03 17.82
C PHE A 90 17.93 -2.84 16.60
N ASP A 91 19.25 -2.74 16.81
CA ASP A 91 20.19 -2.36 15.75
C ASP A 91 20.31 -3.43 14.64
N TYR A 92 20.08 -4.70 14.97
CA TYR A 92 20.17 -5.82 14.03
C TYR A 92 18.82 -6.47 13.71
N VAL A 93 17.90 -6.53 14.68
CA VAL A 93 16.64 -7.28 14.58
C VAL A 93 15.50 -6.45 15.16
N ALA A 94 14.31 -6.58 14.57
CA ALA A 94 13.05 -5.98 14.99
C ALA A 94 13.07 -4.43 15.04
N HIS A 95 13.86 -3.78 14.19
CA HIS A 95 13.69 -2.34 13.94
C HIS A 95 12.54 -2.08 12.96
N SER A 96 12.01 -0.85 12.98
CA SER A 96 10.86 -0.42 12.18
C SER A 96 10.91 -0.79 10.70
N HIS A 97 12.10 -0.74 10.08
CA HIS A 97 12.27 -1.09 8.67
C HIS A 97 12.03 -2.58 8.38
N GLN A 98 12.42 -3.50 9.29
CA GLN A 98 12.10 -4.92 9.15
C GLN A 98 10.59 -5.17 9.26
N PHE A 99 9.94 -4.52 10.24
CA PHE A 99 8.48 -4.59 10.35
C PHE A 99 7.80 -4.04 9.10
N TRP A 100 8.26 -2.91 8.57
CA TRP A 100 7.74 -2.37 7.32
C TRP A 100 7.81 -3.38 6.17
N HIS A 101 8.95 -4.06 5.99
CA HIS A 101 9.05 -5.13 4.99
C HIS A 101 8.04 -6.26 5.22
N LEU A 102 7.85 -6.71 6.45
CA LEU A 102 6.84 -7.73 6.77
C LEU A 102 5.43 -7.28 6.39
N PHE A 103 5.05 -6.05 6.75
CA PHE A 103 3.75 -5.48 6.40
C PHE A 103 3.57 -5.34 4.89
N VAL A 104 4.62 -4.98 4.14
CA VAL A 104 4.59 -4.94 2.67
C VAL A 104 4.34 -6.34 2.09
N VAL A 105 5.04 -7.37 2.58
CA VAL A 105 4.84 -8.75 2.13
C VAL A 105 3.41 -9.21 2.40
N PHE A 106 2.88 -8.97 3.60
CA PHE A 106 1.49 -9.29 3.91
C PHE A 106 0.49 -8.54 3.01
N GLY A 107 0.72 -7.26 2.77
CA GLY A 107 -0.14 -6.46 1.88
C GLY A 107 -0.13 -6.98 0.45
N VAL A 108 1.02 -7.40 -0.08
CA VAL A 108 1.12 -8.05 -1.40
C VAL A 108 0.38 -9.37 -1.43
N LEU A 109 0.49 -10.20 -0.39
CA LEU A 109 -0.22 -11.49 -0.32
C LEU A 109 -1.74 -11.28 -0.30
N VAL A 110 -2.26 -10.37 0.51
CA VAL A 110 -3.69 -10.04 0.55
C VAL A 110 -4.16 -9.52 -0.82
N GLN A 111 -3.39 -8.62 -1.43
CA GLN A 111 -3.70 -8.10 -2.77
C GLN A 111 -3.70 -9.20 -3.83
N TYR A 112 -2.78 -10.16 -3.73
CA TYR A 112 -2.71 -11.30 -4.63
C TYR A 112 -3.97 -12.17 -4.53
N TYR A 113 -4.40 -12.54 -3.32
CA TYR A 113 -5.66 -13.27 -3.13
C TYR A 113 -6.87 -12.52 -3.67
N ASN A 114 -6.95 -11.21 -3.43
CA ASN A 114 -8.02 -10.37 -3.98
C ASN A 114 -8.04 -10.38 -5.52
N CYS A 115 -6.88 -10.36 -6.16
CA CYS A 115 -6.76 -10.45 -7.62
C CYS A 115 -7.20 -11.82 -8.16
N ILE A 116 -6.88 -12.91 -7.46
CA ILE A 116 -7.33 -14.25 -7.84
C ILE A 116 -8.86 -14.35 -7.75
N GLU A 117 -9.46 -13.89 -6.66
CA GLU A 117 -10.93 -13.85 -6.50
C GLU A 117 -11.60 -13.02 -7.60
N LEU A 118 -11.02 -11.89 -7.99
CA LEU A 118 -11.52 -11.07 -9.10
C LEU A 118 -11.41 -11.78 -10.45
N LEU A 119 -10.30 -12.50 -10.67
CA LEU A 119 -10.07 -13.27 -11.89
C LEU A 119 -11.07 -14.43 -11.99
N GLU A 120 -11.27 -15.18 -10.91
CA GLU A 120 -12.26 -16.26 -10.84
C GLU A 120 -13.68 -15.75 -11.07
N TRP A 121 -14.04 -14.62 -10.44
CA TRP A 121 -15.32 -13.99 -10.69
C TRP A 121 -15.51 -13.65 -12.18
N LYS A 122 -14.48 -13.08 -12.82
CA LYS A 122 -14.52 -12.71 -14.24
C LYS A 122 -14.66 -13.94 -15.15
N ILE A 123 -13.95 -15.03 -14.85
CA ILE A 123 -14.03 -16.29 -15.63
C ILE A 123 -15.43 -16.91 -15.52
N ASN A 124 -16.04 -16.86 -14.34
CA ASN A 124 -17.35 -17.46 -14.09
C ASN A 124 -18.52 -16.56 -14.54
N ASN A 125 -18.29 -15.25 -14.69
CA ASN A 125 -19.28 -14.27 -15.11
C ASN A 125 -18.83 -13.65 -16.44
N ASN A 126 -18.81 -14.47 -17.50
CA ASN A 126 -18.57 -13.97 -18.85
C ASN A 126 -19.62 -12.89 -19.17
N CYS A 127 -19.16 -11.72 -19.62
CA CYS A 127 -20.06 -10.76 -20.25
C CYS A 127 -20.67 -11.44 -21.49
N VAL A 128 -22.00 -11.42 -21.60
CA VAL A 128 -22.70 -11.72 -22.86
C VAL A 128 -22.43 -10.59 -23.84
#